data_AF-A0A933IBM0-F1
#
_entry.id   AF-A0A933IBM0-F1
#
_cell.length_a   1.000
_cell.length_b   1.000
_cell.length_c   1.000
_cell.angle_alpha   90.00
_cell.angle_beta   90.00
_cell.angle_gamma   90.00
#
_symmetry.space_group_name_H-M   'P 1'
#
loop_
_entity.id
_entity.type
_entity.pdbx_description
1 polymer ?
#
loop_
_entity_poly.entity_id
_entity_poly.type
_entity_poly.pdbx_seq_one_letter_code
_entity_poly.pdbx_strand_id
1 'polypeptide(L)' 'MEILHDSRGCQSGRIHFENVPLGVCTQCGEKFVGPEVAKAIDQVLREKKKPTTMVQVPVYQYEADVV' A
#
# COMPACT_ATOMS: atom_id res chain seq x y z
N MET A 1 3.22 1.71 3.75
CA MET A 1 1.90 2.34 3.53
C MET A 1 1.10 1.36 2.69
N GLU A 2 -0.01 0.85 3.22
CA GLU A 2 -0.90 -0.06 2.50
C GLU A 2 -1.85 0.79 1.66
N ILE A 3 -1.82 0.65 0.34
CA ILE A 3 -2.78 1.33 -0.54
C ILE A 3 -3.82 0.28 -0.93
N LEU A 4 -5.01 0.39 -0.34
CA LEU A 4 -6.16 -0.45 -0.67
C LEU A 4 -6.93 0.24 -1.81
N HIS A 5 -6.93 -0.38 -2.98
CA HIS A 5 -7.73 0.07 -4.12
C HIS A 5 -9.00 -0.79 -4.17
N ASP A 6 -10.15 -0.23 -3.82
CA ASP A 6 -11.45 -0.88 -4.05
C ASP A 6 -12.11 -0.28 -5.29
N SER A 7 -12.33 -1.12 -6.30
CA SER A 7 -13.43 -0.93 -7.25
C SER A 7 -13.76 -2.25 -7.92
N ARG A 8 -14.89 -2.84 -7.52
CA ARG A 8 -15.74 -3.75 -8.32
C ARG A 8 -15.03 -5.00 -8.89
N GLY A 9 -15.06 -6.10 -8.13
CA GLY A 9 -15.01 -7.47 -8.69
C GLY A 9 -13.64 -8.03 -9.09
N CYS A 10 -12.53 -7.58 -8.50
CA CYS A 10 -11.18 -8.03 -8.86
C CYS A 10 -10.45 -8.57 -7.62
N GLN A 11 -9.78 -9.71 -7.77
CA GLN A 11 -9.10 -10.47 -6.71
C GLN A 11 -8.31 -9.54 -5.75
N SER A 12 -8.67 -9.55 -4.47
CA SER A 12 -8.15 -8.66 -3.41
C SER A 12 -6.66 -8.93 -3.13
N GLY A 13 -5.78 -8.47 -4.01
CA GLY A 13 -4.33 -8.55 -3.83
C GLY A 13 -3.83 -7.41 -2.95
N ARG A 14 -3.17 -7.72 -1.84
CA ARG A 14 -2.39 -6.74 -1.06
C ARG A 14 -1.02 -6.56 -1.72
N ILE A 15 -0.60 -5.32 -1.91
CA ILE A 15 0.71 -4.97 -2.46
C ILE A 15 1.47 -4.14 -1.44
N HIS A 16 2.69 -4.55 -1.12
CA HIS A 16 3.58 -3.85 -0.20
C HIS A 16 4.71 -3.19 -0.99
N PHE A 17 4.89 -1.88 -0.78
CA PHE A 17 6.03 -1.13 -1.31
C PHE A 17 7.01 -0.85 -0.17
N GLU A 18 8.25 -1.28 -0.35
CA GLU A 18 9.35 -1.07 0.59
C GLU A 18 10.20 0.13 0.18
N ASN A 19 10.89 0.74 1.16
CA ASN A 19 11.83 1.85 0.93
C ASN A 19 11.23 3.04 0.15
N VAL A 20 9.92 3.29 0.31
CA VAL A 20 9.24 4.42 -0.35
C VAL A 20 9.76 5.74 0.21
N PRO A 21 10.34 6.63 -0.63
CA PRO A 21 10.74 7.95 -0.18
C PRO A 21 9.52 8.76 0.25
N LEU A 22 9.50 9.22 1.49
CA LEU A 22 8.43 10.06 2.04
C LEU A 22 8.96 11.46 2.30
N GLY A 23 8.17 12.46 1.91
CA GLY A 23 8.34 13.81 2.41
C GLY A 23 7.84 13.92 3.85
N VAL A 24 8.38 14.87 4.61
CA VAL A 24 7.87 15.22 5.94
C VAL A 24 7.53 16.69 5.94
N CYS A 25 6.29 17.03 6.29
CA CYS A 25 5.88 18.42 6.46
C CYS A 25 6.65 19.03 7.63
N THR A 26 7.36 20.13 7.39
CA THR A 26 8.19 20.77 8.43
C THR A 26 7.37 21.47 9.51
N GLN A 27 6.06 21.69 9.29
CA GLN A 27 5.17 22.37 10.22
C GLN A 27 4.45 21.40 11.17
N CYS A 28 3.87 20.31 10.63
CA CYS A 28 3.08 19.36 11.42
C CYS A 28 3.74 17.98 11.59
N GLY A 29 4.85 17.70 10.89
CA GLY A 29 5.53 16.40 10.94
C GLY A 29 4.82 15.29 10.15
N GLU A 30 3.76 15.62 9.40
CA GLU A 30 3.03 14.64 8.58
C GLU A 30 3.91 14.07 7.49
N LYS A 31 3.90 12.74 7.36
CA LYS A 31 4.58 12.02 6.29
C LYS A 31 3.66 11.96 5.07
N PHE A 32 4.14 12.36 3.92
CA PHE A 32 3.38 12.34 2.68
C PHE A 32 4.17 11.73 1.52
N VAL A 33 3.45 11.18 0.55
CA VAL A 33 4.03 10.67 -0.69
C VAL A 33 4.12 11.83 -1.67
N GLY A 34 5.33 12.14 -2.15
CA GLY A 34 5.53 13.18 -3.15
C GLY A 34 4.93 12.81 -4.52
N PRO A 35 4.64 13.79 -5.39
CA PRO A 35 3.96 13.55 -6.66
C PRO A 35 4.72 12.60 -7.59
N GLU A 36 6.06 12.69 -7.64
CA GLU A 36 6.88 11.81 -8.47
C GLU A 36 6.84 10.35 -7.97
N VAL A 37 6.85 10.15 -6.65
CA VAL A 37 6.76 8.83 -6.04
C VAL A 37 5.36 8.23 -6.29
N ALA A 38 4.30 9.03 -6.16
CA ALA A 38 2.94 8.60 -6.44
C ALA A 38 2.75 8.16 -7.90
N LYS A 39 3.30 8.92 -8.87
CA LYS A 39 3.28 8.54 -10.30
C LYS A 39 4.04 7.23 -10.55
N ALA A 40 5.21 7.05 -9.92
CA ALA A 40 5.98 5.82 -10.07
C ALA A 40 5.22 4.60 -9.52
N ILE A 41 4.54 4.74 -8.37
CA ILE A 41 3.67 3.69 -7.81
C ILE A 41 2.53 3.36 -8.78
N ASP A 42 1.83 4.38 -9.30
CA ASP A 42 0.74 4.18 -10.26
C ASP A 42 1.21 3.45 -11.53
N GLN A 43 2.39 3.80 -12.05
CA GLN A 43 2.99 3.11 -13.19
C GLN A 43 3.27 1.63 -12.89
N VAL A 44 3.84 1.30 -11.73
CA VAL A 44 4.10 -0.10 -11.33
C VAL A 44 2.80 -0.91 -11.27
N LEU A 45 1.74 -0.32 -10.71
CA LEU A 45 0.43 -0.96 -10.61
C LEU A 45 -0.21 -1.18 -12.00
N ARG A 46 -0.10 -0.21 -12.91
CA ARG A 46 -0.62 -0.32 -14.29
C ARG A 46 0.12 -1.36 -15.12
N GLU A 47 1.44 -1.36 -15.04
CA GLU A 47 2.30 -2.27 -15.80
C GLU A 47 2.25 -3.71 -15.26
N LYS A 48 1.65 -3.93 -14.08
CA LYS A 48 1.62 -5.23 -13.40
C LYS A 48 3.00 -5.87 -13.31
N LYS A 49 4.02 -5.05 -13.03
CA LYS A 49 5.40 -5.51 -12.88
C LYS A 49 5.48 -6.62 -11.84
N LYS A 50 6.27 -7.65 -12.12
CA LYS A 50 6.51 -8.72 -11.16
C LYS A 50 7.19 -8.14 -9.91
N PRO A 51 6.68 -8.45 -8.71
CA PRO A 51 7.28 -7.95 -7.47
C PRO A 51 8.67 -8.56 -7.28
N THR A 52 9.57 -7.79 -6.68
CA THR A 52 10.92 -8.25 -6.33
C THR A 52 10.86 -9.39 -5.32
N THR A 53 9.91 -9.32 -4.39
CA THR A 53 9.72 -10.32 -3.32
C THR A 53 8.23 -10.55 -3.10
N MET A 54 7.85 -11.81 -2.91
CA MET A 54 6.51 -12.18 -2.44
C MET A 54 6.57 -12.50 -0.95
N VAL A 55 5.70 -11.88 -0.17
CA VAL A 55 5.57 -12.14 1.28
C VAL A 55 4.23 -12.79 1.59
N GLN A 56 4.23 -13.78 2.48
CA GLN A 56 3.01 -14.39 3.00
C GLN A 56 2.59 -13.63 4.26
N VAL A 57 1.36 -13.11 4.27
CA VAL A 57 0.83 -12.34 5.40
C VAL A 57 -0.25 -13.19 6.07
N PRO A 58 -0.05 -13.67 7.31
CA PRO A 58 -1.10 -14.38 8.04
C PRO A 58 -2.22 -13.39 8.37
N VAL A 59 -3.46 -13.81 8.13
CA VAL A 59 -4.65 -13.01 8.42
C VAL A 59 -5.43 -13.69 9.54
N TYR A 60 -5.66 -12.96 10.62
CA TYR A 60 -6.51 -13.40 11.72
C TYR A 60 -7.84 -12.66 11.64
N GLN A 61 -8.94 -13.41 11.63
CA GLN A 61 -10.27 -12.84 11.73
C GLN A 61 -10.53 -12.53 13.20
N TYR A 62 -10.87 -11.28 13.52
CA TYR A 62 -11.34 -10.92 14.86
C TYR A 62 -12.86 -11.12 14.91
N GLU A 63 -13.32 -12.05 15.75
CA GLU A 63 -14.72 -12.21 16.10
C GLU A 63 -14.90 -11.67 17.52
N ALA A 64 -15.61 -10.55 17.61
CA ALA A 64 -15.88 -9.89 18.88
C ALA A 64 -17.11 -10.53 19.54
N ASP A 65 -16.93 -11.61 20.29
CA ASP A 65 -17.85 -11.93 21.39
C ASP A 65 -17.33 -11.21 22.65
N VAL A 66 -17.34 -9.87 22.59
CA VAL A 66 -17.09 -9.04 23.77
C VAL A 66 -18.38 -9.04 24.57
N VAL A 67 -18.39 -9.88 25.61
CA VAL A 67 -19.46 -10.07 26.61
C VAL A 67 -19.70 -8.80 27.43
#